data_AF-A0A143X4S6-F1
#
_entry.id   AF-A0A143X4S6-F1
#
_cell.length_a   1.000
_cell.length_b   1.000
_cell.length_c   1.000
_cell.angle_alpha   90.00
_cell.angle_beta   90.00
_cell.angle_gamma   90.00
#
_symmetry.space_group_name_H-M   'P 1'
#
loop_
_entity.id
_entity.type
_entity.pdbx_description
1 polymer ?
#
loop_
_entity_poly.entity_id
_entity_poly.type
_entity_poly.pdbx_seq_one_letter_code
_entity_poly.pdbx_strand_id
1 'polypeptide(L)' 'MKPMLDIKDLVISYQKEHPVVKNVTFTLASGEVVGLVSGSGSGKSTLARAIHDWQDLSQEGFFYREKIF' A
#
# COMPACT_ATOMS: atom_id res chain seq x y z
N MET A 1 2.06 22.06 -3.06
CA MET A 1 1.26 21.29 -4.05
C MET A 1 0.61 20.12 -3.31
N LYS A 2 -0.64 19.77 -3.61
CA LYS A 2 -1.31 18.60 -3.01
C LYS A 2 -0.81 17.34 -3.73
N PRO A 3 -0.29 16.32 -3.02
CA PRO A 3 0.12 15.06 -3.67
C PRO A 3 -1.09 14.33 -4.25
N MET A 4 -0.88 13.56 -5.31
CA MET A 4 -1.90 12.69 -5.89
C MET A 4 -2.15 11.47 -4.99
N LEU A 5 -1.10 10.97 -4.34
CA LEU A 5 -1.15 9.89 -3.36
C LEU A 5 -0.28 10.27 -2.16
N ASP A 6 -0.82 10.11 -0.95
CA ASP A 6 -0.09 10.28 0.31
C ASP A 6 -0.35 9.03 1.16
N ILE A 7 0.67 8.17 1.26
CA ILE A 7 0.63 6.93 2.04
C ILE A 7 1.49 7.11 3.28
N LYS A 8 0.92 6.81 4.44
CA LYS A 8 1.61 6.87 5.74
C LYS A 8 1.42 5.58 6.50
N ASP A 9 2.54 5.04 6.99
CA ASP A 9 2.62 3.90 7.90
C ASP A 9 1.80 2.69 7.44
N LEU A 10 1.78 2.45 6.12
CA LEU A 10 0.99 1.37 5.53
C LEU A 10 1.54 0.01 5.96
N VAL A 11 0.65 -0.80 6.55
CA VAL A 11 0.88 -2.19 6.91
C VAL A 11 -0.15 -3.05 6.19
N ILE A 12 0.32 -4.10 5.49
CA ILE A 12 -0.55 -5.05 4.80
C ILE A 12 -0.23 -6.46 5.29
N SER A 13 -1.25 -7.16 5.74
CA SER A 13 -1.14 -8.51 6.28
C SER A 13 -2.29 -9.39 5.79
N TYR A 14 -1.98 -10.58 5.30
CA TYR A 14 -3.01 -11.62 5.04
C TYR A 14 -3.39 -12.38 6.31
N GLN A 15 -2.45 -12.45 7.26
CA GLN A 15 -2.63 -13.06 8.58
C GLN A 15 -2.29 -12.04 9.65
N LYS A 16 -3.08 -11.97 10.73
CA LYS A 16 -3.04 -10.87 11.72
C LYS A 16 -1.64 -10.59 12.30
N GLU A 17 -0.81 -11.62 12.42
CA GLU A 17 0.50 -11.56 13.09
C GLU A 17 1.68 -11.51 12.11
N HIS A 18 1.44 -11.63 10.80
CA HIS A 18 2.50 -11.79 9.80
C HIS A 18 2.33 -10.76 8.68
N PRO A 19 2.83 -9.52 8.87
CA PRO A 19 2.72 -8.49 7.85
C PRO A 19 3.68 -8.76 6.69
N VAL A 20 3.15 -8.60 5.48
CA VAL A 20 3.88 -8.71 4.21
C VAL A 20 4.49 -7.37 3.82
N VAL A 21 3.78 -6.27 4.09
CA VAL A 21 4.26 -4.90 3.92
C VAL A 21 4.21 -4.21 5.28
N LYS A 22 5.28 -3.51 5.64
CA LYS A 22 5.45 -2.87 6.96
C LYS A 22 5.96 -1.45 6.79
N ASN A 23 5.31 -0.50 7.47
CA ASN A 23 5.76 0.88 7.64
C ASN A 23 6.15 1.56 6.32
N VAL A 24 5.32 1.38 5.28
CA VAL A 24 5.55 2.07 4.00
C VAL A 24 4.94 3.46 4.08
N THR A 25 5.79 4.47 3.90
CA THR A 25 5.41 5.89 3.87
C THR A 25 6.04 6.54 2.65
N PHE A 26 5.21 7.08 1.76
CA PHE A 26 5.68 7.84 0.60
C PHE A 26 4.55 8.70 0.01
N THR A 27 4.94 9.70 -0.76
CA THR A 27 4.03 10.53 -1.54
C THR A 27 4.31 10.35 -3.02
N LEU A 28 3.28 10.55 -3.84
CA LEU A 28 3.40 10.59 -5.30
C LEU A 28 2.74 11.86 -5.81
N ALA A 29 3.49 12.68 -6.56
CA ALA A 29 2.94 13.86 -7.22
C ALA A 29 2.24 13.48 -8.53
N SER A 30 1.36 14.38 -9.01
CA SER A 30 0.74 14.20 -10.34
C SER A 30 1.82 14.25 -11.43
N GLY A 31 1.80 13.26 -12.32
CA GLY A 31 2.78 13.11 -13.41
C GLY A 31 4.13 12.52 -13.00
N GLU A 32 4.34 12.19 -11.72
CA GLU A 32 5.53 11.51 -11.24
C GLU A 32 5.49 10.01 -11.57
N VAL A 33 6.63 9.45 -11.99
CA VAL A 33 6.78 8.01 -12.25
C VAL A 33 7.77 7.42 -11.26
N VAL A 34 7.32 6.44 -10.48
CA VAL A 34 8.13 5.76 -9.47
C VAL A 34 8.25 4.27 -9.80
N GLY A 35 9.47 3.74 -9.73
CA GLY A 35 9.76 2.31 -9.90
C GLY A 35 9.92 1.61 -8.55
N LEU A 36 9.17 0.52 -8.33
CA LEU A 36 9.31 -0.34 -7.15
C LEU A 36 10.18 -1.56 -7.47
N VAL A 37 11.37 -1.65 -6.86
CA VAL A 37 12.36 -2.71 -7.15
C VAL A 37 12.68 -3.52 -5.90
N SER A 38 12.66 -4.84 -6.00
CA SER A 38 13.09 -5.78 -4.95
C SER A 38 13.10 -7.24 -5.44
N GLY A 39 13.63 -8.16 -4.62
CA GLY A 39 13.61 -9.62 -4.86
C GLY A 39 12.21 -10.26 -4.81
N SER A 40 12.10 -11.50 -5.29
CA SER A 40 10.84 -12.27 -5.25
C SER A 40 10.33 -12.44 -3.81
N GLY A 41 9.01 -12.42 -3.63
CA GLY A 41 8.35 -12.65 -2.33
C GLY A 41 8.35 -11.45 -1.36
N SER A 42 8.94 -10.31 -1.68
CA SER A 42 9.06 -9.18 -0.74
C SER A 42 7.80 -8.30 -0.57
N GLY A 43 6.66 -8.68 -1.16
CA GLY A 43 5.41 -7.89 -1.06
C GLY A 43 5.20 -6.79 -2.10
N LYS A 44 6.00 -6.69 -3.19
CA LYS A 44 5.78 -5.69 -4.25
C LYS A 44 4.38 -5.72 -4.85
N SER A 45 3.92 -6.89 -5.27
CA SER A 45 2.60 -7.05 -5.87
C SER A 45 1.49 -6.79 -4.86
N THR A 46 1.73 -7.07 -3.57
CA THR A 46 0.81 -6.74 -2.48
C THR A 46 0.69 -5.23 -2.32
N LEU A 47 1.81 -4.50 -2.30
CA LEU A 47 1.81 -3.03 -2.26
C LEU A 47 1.16 -2.43 -3.51
N ALA A 48 1.50 -2.93 -4.70
CA ALA A 48 0.93 -2.45 -5.96
C ALA A 48 -0.58 -2.65 -6.04
N ARG A 49 -1.11 -3.80 -5.58
CA ARG A 49 -2.56 -4.05 -5.49
C ARG A 49 -3.24 -3.10 -4.51
N ALA A 50 -2.66 -2.89 -3.33
CA ALA A 50 -3.21 -1.96 -2.35
C ALA A 50 -3.26 -0.52 -2.88
N ILE A 51 -2.27 -0.11 -3.68
CA ILE A 51 -2.26 1.20 -4.36
C ILE A 51 -3.29 1.26 -5.49
N HIS A 52 -3.41 0.18 -6.27
CA HIS A 52 -4.41 0.11 -7.36
C HIS A 52 -5.84 0.20 -6.84
N ASP A 53 -6.13 -0.52 -5.76
CA ASP A 53 -7.46 -0.55 -5.12
C ASP A 53 -7.64 0.57 -4.08
N TRP A 54 -6.76 1.57 -4.09
CA TRP A 54 -6.76 2.67 -3.13
C TRP A 54 -8.04 3.51 -3.26
N GLN A 55 -9.00 3.25 -2.37
CA GLN A 55 -10.15 4.12 -2.18
C GLN A 55 -9.75 5.26 -1.23
N ASP A 56 -10.27 6.47 -1.46
CA ASP A 56 -9.90 7.67 -0.70
C ASP A 56 -10.17 7.49 0.81
N LEU A 57 -9.12 7.12 1.56
CA LEU A 57 -9.13 6.80 3.00
C LEU A 57 -9.15 8.04 3.89
N SER A 58 -9.76 9.13 3.44
CA SER A 58 -9.99 10.32 4.28
C SER A 58 -10.82 10.03 5.54
N GLN A 59 -11.34 8.80 5.69
CA GLN A 59 -11.93 8.28 6.90
C GLN A 59 -11.14 7.06 7.40
N GLU A 60 -10.68 7.17 8.64
CA GLU A 60 -9.80 6.29 9.43
C GLU A 60 -9.69 4.80 9.04
N GLY A 61 -8.45 4.32 8.96
CA GLY A 61 -8.04 2.95 9.30
C GLY A 61 -8.69 1.82 8.52
N PHE A 62 -8.35 1.67 7.23
CA PHE A 62 -8.82 0.53 6.45
C PHE A 62 -7.98 -0.73 6.71
N PHE A 63 -8.65 -1.79 7.17
CA PHE A 63 -8.11 -3.15 7.14
C PHE A 63 -8.45 -3.79 5.80
N TYR A 64 -7.45 -4.03 4.95
CA TYR A 64 -7.63 -4.85 3.75
C TYR A 64 -7.90 -6.31 4.16
N ARG A 65 -9.17 -6.69 4.28
CA ARG A 65 -9.61 -8.08 4.36
C ARG A 65 -10.02 -8.53 2.96
N GLU A 66 -9.06 -9.04 2.19
CA GLU A 66 -9.42 -9.93 1.10
C GLU A 66 -9.97 -11.22 1.76
N LYS A 67 -11.28 -11.42 1.65
CA LYS A 67 -11.91 -12.68 2.04
C LYS A 67 -11.56 -13.70 0.96
N ILE A 68 -10.36 -14.26 1.05
CA ILE A 68 -9.99 -15.46 0.28
C ILE A 68 -10.58 -16.64 1.06
N PHE A 69 -11.38 -17.44 0.35
CA PHE A 69 -12.01 -18.67 0.85
C PHE A 69 -11.00 -19.62 1.51
#